data_AF-A0A1R1LKM9-F1
#
_entry.id   AF-A0A1R1LKM9-F1
#
_cell.length_a   1.000
_cell.length_b   1.000
_cell.length_c   1.000
_cell.angle_alpha   90.00
_cell.angle_beta   90.00
_cell.angle_gamma   90.00
#
_symmetry.space_group_name_H-M   'P 1'
#
loop_
_entity.id
_entity.type
_entity.pdbx_description
1 polymer ?
#
loop_
_entity_poly.entity_id
_entity_poly.type
_entity_poly.pdbx_seq_one_letter_code
_entity_poly.pdbx_strand_id
1 'polypeptide(L)'
;MRSCCSRIKTLFLTGVLFYSLLAGSVSAQDRSAVGLDYLAITQNPLLAEVMQELEPGLLEIYQRRNMSEKRKFWGLRGIARALRDDEMYKPMLEDLEAVSRPALLKLARLPAESYPTLHQVVELVRLNIEYKEKTGVGWSKEEYESNMRLYQALHGKN
;
A
#
# COMPACT_ATOMS: atom_id res chain seq x y z
N MET A 1 -66.35 18.81 11.93
CA MET A 1 -65.62 17.74 12.67
C MET A 1 -65.49 16.52 11.75
N ARG A 2 -64.28 15.91 11.71
CA ARG A 2 -63.87 14.66 10.99
C ARG A 2 -63.82 14.78 9.46
N SER A 3 -62.67 14.91 8.77
CA SER A 3 -61.36 14.22 8.78
C SER A 3 -61.38 12.76 8.30
N CYS A 4 -60.40 12.47 7.43
CA CYS A 4 -59.88 11.16 7.00
C CYS A 4 -60.62 10.38 5.89
N CYS A 5 -60.24 10.65 4.63
CA CYS A 5 -60.02 9.59 3.63
C CYS A 5 -59.33 10.15 2.38
N SER A 6 -57.99 10.20 2.35
CA SER A 6 -57.21 10.21 1.08
C SER A 6 -55.69 10.21 1.34
N ARG A 7 -55.14 9.15 1.94
CA ARG A 7 -53.67 8.98 2.02
C ARG A 7 -53.23 7.51 2.05
N ILE A 8 -53.68 6.69 1.11
CA ILE A 8 -53.27 5.27 1.06
C ILE A 8 -52.62 4.86 -0.28
N LYS A 9 -52.65 5.67 -1.34
CA LYS A 9 -52.17 5.22 -2.66
C LYS A 9 -50.78 5.72 -3.09
N THR A 10 -50.07 6.48 -2.25
CA THR A 10 -48.76 7.06 -2.60
C THR A 10 -47.59 6.45 -1.83
N LEU A 11 -47.62 5.14 -1.58
CA LEU A 11 -46.57 4.44 -0.83
C LEU A 11 -45.95 3.24 -1.57
N PHE A 12 -46.47 2.86 -2.74
CA PHE A 12 -45.98 1.69 -3.48
C PHE A 12 -45.06 2.01 -4.67
N LEU A 13 -44.92 3.28 -5.09
CA LEU A 13 -44.08 3.64 -6.24
C LEU A 13 -42.63 4.01 -5.88
N THR A 14 -42.31 4.23 -4.60
CA THR A 14 -40.96 4.63 -4.16
C THR A 14 -40.10 3.46 -3.66
N GLY A 15 -40.68 2.25 -3.53
CA GLY A 15 -39.95 1.07 -3.02
C GLY A 15 -39.12 0.30 -4.05
N VAL A 16 -39.39 0.47 -5.35
CA VAL A 16 -38.72 -0.31 -6.42
C VAL A 16 -37.52 0.44 -7.01
N LEU A 17 -37.48 1.77 -6.90
CA LEU A 17 -36.36 2.60 -7.38
C LEU A 17 -35.14 2.59 -6.44
N PHE A 18 -35.28 2.07 -5.22
CA PHE A 18 -34.17 1.99 -4.25
C PHE A 18 -33.40 0.67 -4.32
N TYR A 19 -33.99 -0.39 -4.90
CA TYR A 19 -33.33 -1.71 -4.99
C TYR A 19 -32.32 -1.82 -6.14
N SER A 20 -32.39 -0.95 -7.14
CA SER A 20 -31.44 -0.91 -8.28
C SER A 20 -30.20 -0.06 -8.04
N LEU A 21 -30.15 0.75 -6.96
CA LEU A 21 -28.95 1.49 -6.55
C LEU A 21 -28.01 0.68 -5.65
N LEU A 22 -28.45 -0.47 -5.14
CA LEU A 22 -27.65 -1.38 -4.31
C LEU A 22 -27.14 -2.62 -5.07
N ALA A 23 -27.53 -2.80 -6.33
CA ALA A 23 -27.18 -3.98 -7.14
C ALA A 23 -26.04 -3.71 -8.15
N GLY A 24 -25.25 -2.65 -7.96
CA GLY A 24 -24.34 -2.18 -9.00
C GLY A 24 -23.07 -1.48 -8.53
N SER A 25 -22.59 -1.70 -7.31
CA SER A 25 -21.14 -1.61 -7.05
C SER A 25 -20.51 -2.88 -7.63
N VAL A 26 -20.48 -2.94 -8.96
CA VAL A 26 -19.48 -3.74 -9.67
C VAL A 26 -18.17 -3.37 -9.00
N SER A 27 -17.55 -4.35 -8.33
CA SER A 27 -16.18 -4.23 -7.86
C SER A 27 -15.37 -3.71 -9.03
N ALA A 28 -15.13 -2.39 -9.04
CA ALA A 28 -14.05 -1.81 -9.79
C ALA A 28 -12.84 -2.48 -9.17
N GLN A 29 -12.44 -3.58 -9.79
CA GLN A 29 -11.20 -4.27 -9.48
C GLN A 29 -10.16 -3.15 -9.56
N ASP A 30 -9.68 -2.68 -8.39
CA ASP A 30 -8.88 -1.47 -8.24
C ASP A 30 -7.61 -1.63 -9.08
N ARG A 31 -7.71 -1.25 -10.35
CA ARG A 31 -6.61 -1.31 -11.28
C ARG A 31 -5.77 -0.06 -11.05
N SER A 32 -4.48 -0.30 -10.96
CA SER A 32 -3.45 0.73 -10.90
C SER A 32 -3.61 1.75 -12.04
N ALA A 33 -3.05 2.95 -11.88
CA ALA A 33 -3.07 4.00 -12.90
C ALA A 33 -2.35 3.58 -14.21
N VAL A 34 -1.44 2.60 -14.13
CA VAL A 34 -0.79 1.97 -15.29
C VAL A 34 -1.43 0.65 -15.72
N GLY A 35 -2.60 0.31 -15.17
CA GLY A 35 -3.38 -0.87 -15.53
C GLY A 35 -2.91 -2.19 -14.91
N LEU A 36 -2.13 -2.15 -13.82
CA LEU A 36 -1.76 -3.35 -13.07
C LEU A 36 -2.92 -3.81 -12.16
N ASP A 37 -3.03 -5.12 -11.98
CA ASP A 37 -3.85 -5.72 -10.92
C ASP A 37 -2.90 -6.17 -9.80
N TYR A 38 -2.73 -5.33 -8.78
CA TYR A 38 -1.79 -5.65 -7.70
C TYR A 38 -2.22 -6.86 -6.90
N LEU A 39 -3.52 -7.09 -6.70
CA LEU A 39 -3.99 -8.27 -5.98
C LEU A 39 -3.63 -9.55 -6.73
N ALA A 40 -3.79 -9.57 -8.06
CA ALA A 40 -3.36 -10.69 -8.88
C ALA A 40 -1.85 -10.92 -8.85
N ILE A 41 -1.06 -9.84 -8.75
CA ILE A 41 0.41 -9.92 -8.71
C ILE A 41 0.88 -10.41 -7.34
N THR A 42 0.42 -9.77 -6.26
CA THR A 42 0.91 -10.00 -4.89
C THR A 42 0.28 -11.21 -4.24
N GLN A 43 -0.91 -11.64 -4.68
CA GLN A 43 -1.68 -12.73 -4.08
C GLN A 43 -1.98 -12.52 -2.58
N ASN A 44 -1.84 -11.28 -2.10
CA ASN A 44 -2.03 -10.89 -0.72
C ASN A 44 -2.70 -9.50 -0.67
N PRO A 45 -3.91 -9.38 -0.07
CA PRO A 45 -4.64 -8.11 -0.02
C PRO A 45 -3.88 -6.97 0.66
N LEU A 46 -3.13 -7.26 1.72
CA LEU A 46 -2.36 -6.24 2.43
C LEU A 46 -1.20 -5.72 1.58
N LEU A 47 -0.51 -6.60 0.85
CA LEU A 47 0.55 -6.18 -0.07
C LEU A 47 -0.02 -5.37 -1.25
N ALA A 48 -1.21 -5.73 -1.73
CA ALA A 48 -1.90 -4.97 -2.77
C ALA A 48 -2.33 -3.58 -2.28
N GLU A 49 -2.85 -3.47 -1.06
CA GLU A 49 -3.17 -2.20 -0.40
C GLU A 49 -1.91 -1.32 -0.27
N VAL A 50 -0.81 -1.88 0.22
CA VAL A 50 0.46 -1.15 0.33
C VAL A 50 0.94 -0.65 -1.04
N MET A 51 0.84 -1.48 -2.09
CA MET A 51 1.18 -1.03 -3.45
C MET A 51 0.29 0.09 -3.97
N GLN A 52 -1.01 0.06 -3.70
CA GLN A 52 -1.92 1.14 -4.09
C GLN A 52 -1.56 2.46 -3.42
N GLU A 53 -1.14 2.43 -2.14
CA GLU A 53 -0.73 3.64 -1.43
C GLU A 53 0.62 4.19 -1.90
N LEU A 54 1.53 3.32 -2.32
CA LEU A 54 2.84 3.72 -2.83
C LEU A 54 2.78 4.22 -4.29
N GLU A 55 1.84 3.73 -5.09
CA GLU A 55 1.80 4.00 -6.53
C GLU A 55 1.83 5.50 -6.89
N PRO A 56 1.03 6.39 -6.30
CA PRO A 56 1.04 7.81 -6.68
C PRO A 56 2.43 8.45 -6.54
N GLY A 57 3.11 8.25 -5.42
CA GLY A 57 4.44 8.82 -5.20
C GLY A 57 5.53 8.15 -6.03
N LEU A 58 5.41 6.84 -6.29
CA LEU A 58 6.31 6.14 -7.22
C LEU A 58 6.16 6.66 -8.65
N LEU A 59 4.93 6.91 -9.09
CA LEU A 59 4.66 7.50 -10.41
C LEU A 59 5.23 8.92 -10.51
N GLU A 60 5.15 9.73 -9.46
CA GLU A 60 5.80 11.05 -9.42
C GLU A 60 7.33 10.95 -9.55
N ILE A 61 7.97 9.99 -8.87
CA ILE A 61 9.41 9.73 -9.03
C ILE A 61 9.72 9.35 -10.47
N TYR A 62 8.97 8.42 -11.05
CA TYR A 62 9.20 7.95 -12.41
C TYR A 62 8.97 9.04 -13.45
N GLN A 63 7.99 9.91 -13.23
CA GLN A 63 7.70 11.05 -14.09
C GLN A 63 8.84 12.09 -14.03
N ARG A 64 9.35 12.42 -12.84
CA ARG A 64 10.54 13.29 -12.71
C ARG A 64 11.78 12.71 -13.39
N ARG A 65 11.91 11.38 -13.42
CA ARG A 65 12.99 10.66 -14.12
C ARG A 65 12.73 10.50 -15.64
N ASN A 66 11.69 11.13 -16.20
CA ASN A 66 11.29 11.01 -17.62
C ASN A 66 11.18 9.55 -18.10
N MET A 67 10.67 8.66 -17.24
CA MET A 67 10.47 7.27 -17.61
C MET A 67 9.27 7.10 -18.56
N SER A 68 9.42 6.22 -19.56
CA SER A 68 8.33 5.85 -20.45
C SER A 68 7.25 5.04 -19.72
N GLU A 69 6.01 5.06 -20.22
CA GLU A 69 4.88 4.29 -19.64
C GLU A 69 5.21 2.81 -19.46
N LYS A 70 5.89 2.21 -20.46
CA LYS A 70 6.36 0.81 -20.35
C LYS A 70 7.30 0.62 -19.16
N ARG A 71 8.23 1.55 -18.90
CA ARG A 71 9.14 1.46 -17.75
C ARG A 71 8.40 1.67 -16.43
N LYS A 72 7.42 2.58 -16.36
CA LYS A 72 6.57 2.76 -15.18
C LYS A 72 5.82 1.47 -14.83
N PHE A 73 5.19 0.84 -15.84
CA PHE A 73 4.50 -0.44 -15.69
C PHE A 73 5.42 -1.54 -15.14
N TRP A 74 6.60 -1.71 -15.74
CA TRP A 74 7.54 -2.75 -15.29
C TRP A 74 8.16 -2.44 -13.92
N GLY A 75 8.39 -1.17 -13.60
CA GLY A 75 8.87 -0.73 -12.29
C GLY A 75 7.88 -1.07 -11.17
N LEU A 76 6.62 -0.62 -11.31
CA LEU A 76 5.56 -0.91 -10.34
C LEU A 76 5.29 -2.42 -10.20
N ARG A 77 5.26 -3.15 -11.32
CA ARG A 77 5.13 -4.61 -11.31
C ARG A 77 6.30 -5.30 -10.60
N GLY A 78 7.51 -4.78 -10.78
CA GLY A 78 8.72 -5.30 -10.12
C GLY A 78 8.66 -5.14 -8.61
N ILE A 79 8.25 -3.96 -8.13
CA ILE A 79 8.07 -3.69 -6.70
C ILE A 79 6.98 -4.59 -6.10
N ALA A 80 5.83 -4.72 -6.77
CA ALA A 80 4.76 -5.60 -6.31
C ALA A 80 5.21 -7.06 -6.18
N ARG A 81 6.05 -7.55 -7.10
CA ARG A 81 6.64 -8.90 -7.02
C ARG A 81 7.64 -9.03 -5.88
N ALA A 82 8.53 -8.05 -5.73
CA ALA A 82 9.49 -7.99 -4.64
C ALA A 82 8.80 -8.07 -3.26
N LEU A 83 7.71 -7.31 -3.07
CA LEU A 83 6.90 -7.41 -1.86
C LEU A 83 6.27 -8.79 -1.66
N ARG A 84 5.75 -9.42 -2.72
CA ARG A 84 5.20 -10.77 -2.64
C ARG A 84 6.25 -11.80 -2.23
N ASP A 85 7.41 -11.70 -2.85
CA ASP A 85 8.48 -12.70 -2.72
C ASP A 85 9.28 -12.50 -1.41
N ASP A 86 8.88 -11.57 -0.54
CA ASP A 86 9.60 -11.15 0.68
C ASP A 86 11.06 -10.72 0.37
N GLU A 87 11.27 -10.12 -0.80
CA GLU A 87 12.58 -9.71 -1.28
C GLU A 87 12.62 -8.19 -1.43
N MET A 88 13.18 -7.50 -0.45
CA MET A 88 13.39 -6.04 -0.53
C MET A 88 14.86 -5.67 -0.66
N TYR A 89 15.23 -5.17 -1.84
CA TYR A 89 16.58 -4.66 -2.08
C TYR A 89 16.71 -3.19 -1.69
N LYS A 90 17.89 -2.81 -1.18
CA LYS A 90 18.16 -1.48 -0.62
C LYS A 90 17.71 -0.29 -1.49
N PRO A 91 18.02 -0.24 -2.81
CA PRO A 91 17.60 0.91 -3.63
C PRO A 91 16.07 1.06 -3.73
N MET A 92 15.35 -0.06 -3.67
CA MET A 92 13.89 -0.06 -3.66
C MET A 92 13.38 0.51 -2.33
N LEU A 93 13.95 0.09 -1.20
CA LEU A 93 13.58 0.58 0.12
C LEU A 93 13.78 2.10 0.24
N GLU A 94 14.90 2.64 -0.27
CA GLU A 94 15.15 4.08 -0.27
C GLU A 94 14.07 4.85 -1.07
N ASP A 95 13.73 4.38 -2.27
CA ASP A 95 12.66 4.98 -3.09
C ASP A 95 11.29 4.83 -2.39
N LEU A 96 11.00 3.71 -1.72
CA LEU A 96 9.74 3.46 -1.01
C LEU A 96 9.58 4.30 0.26
N GLU A 97 10.64 4.44 1.07
CA GLU A 97 10.62 5.29 2.26
C GLU A 97 10.43 6.77 1.90
N ALA A 98 11.00 7.20 0.78
CA ALA A 98 10.83 8.56 0.27
C ALA A 98 9.38 8.83 -0.18
N VAL A 99 8.66 7.78 -0.60
CA VAL A 99 7.26 7.87 -1.01
C VAL A 99 6.32 7.87 0.20
N SER A 100 6.36 6.83 1.04
CA SER A 100 5.45 6.73 2.18
C SER A 100 5.93 5.75 3.23
N ARG A 101 6.54 6.28 4.30
CA ARG A 101 6.83 5.49 5.52
C ARG A 101 5.56 4.91 6.17
N PRO A 102 4.42 5.63 6.27
CA PRO A 102 3.21 5.05 6.83
C PRO A 102 2.69 3.83 6.07
N ALA A 103 2.78 3.82 4.73
CA ALA A 103 2.41 2.66 3.93
C ALA A 103 3.30 1.45 4.23
N LEU A 104 4.62 1.68 4.35
CA LEU A 104 5.58 0.62 4.71
C LEU A 104 5.30 0.04 6.09
N LEU A 105 4.96 0.87 7.09
CA LEU A 105 4.65 0.39 8.45
C LEU A 105 3.46 -0.58 8.49
N LYS A 106 2.55 -0.56 7.51
CA LYS A 106 1.45 -1.54 7.43
C LYS A 106 1.93 -2.97 7.22
N LEU A 107 3.12 -3.16 6.67
CA LEU A 107 3.71 -4.48 6.45
C LEU A 107 3.95 -5.24 7.77
N ALA A 108 4.02 -4.56 8.93
CA ALA A 108 4.07 -5.21 10.25
C ALA A 108 2.84 -6.08 10.56
N ARG A 109 1.73 -5.90 9.83
CA ARG A 109 0.53 -6.74 9.97
C ARG A 109 0.66 -8.10 9.28
N LEU A 110 1.69 -8.31 8.47
CA LEU A 110 1.98 -9.61 7.87
C LEU A 110 2.43 -10.62 8.95
N PRO A 111 2.24 -11.92 8.75
CA PRO A 111 2.83 -12.92 9.65
C PRO A 111 4.36 -12.92 9.51
N ALA A 112 5.08 -12.60 10.59
CA ALA A 112 6.55 -12.48 10.59
C ALA A 112 7.28 -13.77 10.15
N GLU A 113 6.70 -14.93 10.46
CA GLU A 113 7.21 -16.25 10.06
C GLU A 113 7.24 -16.41 8.52
N SER A 114 6.33 -15.76 7.80
CA SER A 114 6.21 -15.88 6.34
C SER A 114 6.81 -14.70 5.58
N TYR A 115 7.00 -13.56 6.24
CA TYR A 115 7.57 -12.34 5.66
C TYR A 115 8.67 -11.76 6.56
N PRO A 116 9.70 -12.56 6.91
CA PRO A 116 10.72 -12.12 7.83
C PRO A 116 11.42 -10.86 7.33
N THR A 117 11.75 -10.77 6.04
CA THR A 117 12.49 -9.65 5.45
C THR A 117 11.70 -8.35 5.51
N LEU A 118 10.41 -8.38 5.14
CA LEU A 118 9.54 -7.21 5.23
C LEU A 118 9.37 -6.75 6.69
N HIS A 119 9.34 -7.67 7.66
CA HIS A 119 9.34 -7.30 9.08
C HIS A 119 10.63 -6.59 9.51
N GLN A 120 11.79 -7.05 9.03
CA GLN A 120 13.08 -6.36 9.30
C GLN A 120 13.04 -4.93 8.76
N VAL A 121 12.52 -4.77 7.54
CA VAL A 121 12.36 -3.47 6.89
C VAL A 121 11.47 -2.55 7.71
N VAL A 122 10.31 -3.03 8.17
CA VAL A 122 9.39 -2.23 8.97
C VAL A 122 10.05 -1.77 10.27
N GLU A 123 10.80 -2.64 10.92
CA GLU A 123 11.48 -2.30 12.15
C GLU A 123 12.55 -1.22 11.94
N LEU A 124 13.30 -1.29 10.84
CA LEU A 124 14.27 -0.26 10.50
C LEU A 124 13.62 1.09 10.16
N VAL A 125 12.49 1.07 9.44
CA VAL A 125 11.69 2.28 9.19
C VAL A 125 11.22 2.88 10.51
N ARG A 126 10.73 2.04 11.44
CA ARG A 126 10.27 2.45 12.77
C ARG A 126 11.40 3.09 13.57
N LEU A 127 12.56 2.44 13.65
CA LEU A 127 13.73 2.95 14.39
C LEU A 127 14.23 4.29 13.82
N ASN A 128 14.23 4.47 12.49
CA ASN A 128 14.61 5.73 11.86
C ASN A 128 13.62 6.86 12.17
N ILE A 129 12.31 6.56 12.23
CA ILE A 129 11.29 7.52 12.67
C ILE A 129 11.54 7.92 14.13
N GLU A 130 11.70 6.94 15.03
CA GLU A 130 11.96 7.19 16.46
C GLU A 130 13.26 7.99 16.68
N TYR A 131 14.31 7.71 15.90
CA TYR A 131 15.56 8.48 15.95
C TYR A 131 15.32 9.94 15.52
N LYS A 132 14.65 10.15 14.39
CA LYS A 132 14.34 11.50 13.89
C LYS A 132 13.49 12.30 14.87
N GLU A 133 12.55 11.66 15.55
CA GLU A 133 11.74 12.31 16.58
C GLU A 133 12.59 12.77 17.78
N LYS A 134 13.61 12.00 18.14
CA LYS A 134 14.52 12.33 19.26
C LYS A 134 15.56 13.37 18.91
N THR A 135 16.14 13.33 17.72
CA THR A 135 17.32 14.13 17.34
C THR A 135 16.98 15.31 16.42
N GLY A 136 15.78 15.32 15.83
CA GLY A 136 15.38 16.26 14.78
C GLY A 136 15.93 15.92 13.39
N VAL A 137 16.81 14.93 13.26
CA VAL A 137 17.47 14.54 12.01
C VAL A 137 17.35 13.03 11.81
N GLY A 138 16.98 12.60 10.60
CA GLY A 138 16.94 11.16 10.29
C GLY A 138 18.34 10.56 10.17
N TRP A 139 18.44 9.23 10.12
CA TRP A 139 19.71 8.57 9.85
C TRP A 139 20.31 9.01 8.51
N SER A 140 21.63 9.25 8.52
CA SER A 140 22.47 9.28 7.34
C SER A 140 22.45 7.93 6.62
N LYS A 141 22.93 7.91 5.38
CA LYS A 141 23.01 6.68 4.58
C LYS A 141 23.90 5.63 5.26
N GLU A 142 24.99 6.08 5.87
CA GLU A 142 25.96 5.25 6.58
C GLU A 142 25.36 4.66 7.86
N GLU A 143 24.61 5.46 8.65
CA GLU A 143 23.89 4.99 9.83
C GLU A 143 22.81 3.97 9.44
N TYR A 144 22.09 4.20 8.34
CA TYR A 144 21.10 3.26 7.84
C TYR A 144 21.73 1.92 7.47
N GLU A 145 22.84 1.93 6.73
CA GLU A 145 23.55 0.71 6.34
C GLU A 145 24.14 -0.03 7.54
N SER A 146 24.69 0.70 8.51
CA SER A 146 25.24 0.13 9.74
C SER A 146 24.14 -0.55 10.56
N ASN A 147 23.01 0.13 10.76
CA ASN A 147 21.87 -0.41 11.52
C ASN A 147 21.21 -1.59 10.79
N MET A 148 21.09 -1.55 9.45
CA MET A 148 20.62 -2.67 8.64
C MET A 148 21.51 -3.91 8.82
N ARG A 149 22.84 -3.75 8.72
CA ARG A 149 23.80 -4.86 8.93
C ARG A 149 23.76 -5.39 10.35
N LEU A 150 23.65 -4.52 11.34
CA LEU A 150 23.53 -4.91 12.75
C LEU A 150 22.25 -5.70 12.99
N TYR A 151 21.12 -5.23 12.45
CA TYR A 151 19.85 -5.92 12.57
C TYR A 151 19.89 -7.30 11.91
N GLN A 152 20.44 -7.39 10.69
CA GLN A 152 20.67 -8.67 10.01
C GLN A 152 21.61 -9.59 10.80
N ALA A 153 22.64 -9.07 11.45
CA ALA A 153 23.53 -9.88 12.29
C ALA A 153 22.85 -10.40 13.57
N LEU A 154 21.91 -9.65 14.13
CA LEU A 154 21.18 -10.01 15.35
C LEU A 154 19.97 -10.93 15.10
N HIS A 155 19.33 -10.80 13.93
CA HIS A 155 18.04 -11.44 13.63
C HIS A 155 18.04 -12.28 12.35
N GLY A 156 19.01 -12.07 11.45
CA GLY A 156 19.25 -12.94 10.31
C GLY A 156 19.92 -14.22 10.79
N LYS A 157 19.12 -15.19 11.22
CA LYS A 157 19.57 -16.58 11.24
C LYS A 157 19.95 -16.96 9.81
N ASN A 158 21.14 -17.56 9.67
CA ASN A 158 21.64 -18.25 8.47
C ASN A 158 20.55 -19.07 7.78
#